data_AF-A0A9N8YQ85-F1
#
_entry.id   AF-A0A9N8YQ85-F1
#
_cell.length_a   1.000
_cell.length_b   1.000
_cell.length_c   1.000
_cell.angle_alpha   90.00
_cell.angle_beta   90.00
_cell.angle_gamma   90.00
#
_symmetry.space_group_name_H-M   'P 1'
#
loop_
_entity.id
_entity.type
_entity.pdbx_description
1 polymer ?
#
loop_
_entity_poly.entity_id
_entity_poly.type
_entity_poly.pdbx_seq_one_letter_code
_entity_poly.pdbx_strand_id
1 'polypeptide(L)'
;MLTFQHDSLFSLQDMIIQSICQKPKVIFNTQYFYCLPPNVLETLIKREDLKLDEIIIWENLVKWCVYQCKYFENDKDIFTINFSDIEINTIKNTLENYIYLINFQGISARDFINKVMPYEELLPRELKKDILRYHMLPGVESPDSPSSNNTPEPPQSPTASLNGAYRFEFDQSFTRRVIRPKGSIRCFKGWGPIFGDLNGDSNDLAMTNLGNWSSSSGSYENVGIPNHFKVEEWEVFQIKKKKEYELLGI
;
A
#
# COMPACT_ATOMS: atom_id res chain seq x y z
N MET A 1 21.53 -18.86 -25.10
CA MET A 1 21.68 -19.81 -23.98
C MET A 1 21.23 -19.08 -22.72
N LEU A 2 20.33 -19.70 -21.93
CA LEU A 2 19.62 -19.24 -20.72
C LEU A 2 18.30 -18.45 -20.92
N THR A 3 17.25 -19.07 -21.46
CA THR A 3 15.85 -18.59 -21.29
C THR A 3 14.86 -19.63 -20.76
N PHE A 4 15.24 -20.91 -20.65
CA PHE A 4 14.30 -21.97 -20.23
C PHE A 4 14.08 -22.09 -18.71
N GLN A 5 14.92 -21.48 -17.87
CA GLN A 5 14.78 -21.58 -16.41
C GLN A 5 13.70 -20.65 -15.84
N HIS A 6 13.50 -19.48 -16.45
CA HIS A 6 12.63 -18.44 -15.89
C HIS A 6 11.14 -18.84 -15.96
N ASP A 7 10.67 -19.32 -17.11
CA ASP A 7 9.26 -19.72 -17.30
C ASP A 7 8.86 -20.96 -16.47
N SER A 8 9.82 -21.87 -16.25
CA SER A 8 9.59 -23.08 -15.44
C SER A 8 9.46 -22.79 -13.94
N LEU A 9 10.09 -21.73 -13.45
CA LEU A 9 10.04 -21.33 -12.03
C LEU A 9 8.75 -20.58 -11.70
N PHE A 10 8.28 -19.71 -12.60
CA PHE A 10 6.97 -19.06 -12.44
C PHE A 10 5.84 -20.08 -12.43
N SER A 11 5.85 -21.04 -13.38
CA SER A 11 4.86 -22.11 -13.40
C SER A 11 4.90 -22.99 -12.15
N LEU A 12 6.07 -23.28 -11.58
CA LEU A 12 6.18 -24.01 -10.32
C LEU A 12 5.68 -23.20 -9.12
N GLN A 13 6.03 -21.92 -9.02
CA GLN A 13 5.59 -21.05 -7.93
C GLN A 13 4.06 -20.94 -7.92
N ASP A 14 3.45 -20.73 -9.08
CA ASP A 14 2.00 -20.66 -9.22
C ASP A 14 1.34 -22.00 -8.83
N MET A 15 1.90 -23.12 -9.25
CA MET A 15 1.43 -24.45 -8.84
C MET A 15 1.51 -24.67 -7.33
N ILE A 16 2.59 -24.23 -6.67
CA ILE A 16 2.76 -24.34 -5.22
C ILE A 16 1.74 -23.45 -4.50
N ILE A 17 1.60 -22.19 -4.91
CA ILE A 17 0.62 -21.25 -4.32
C ILE A 17 -0.79 -21.80 -4.47
N GLN A 18 -1.15 -22.28 -5.67
CA GLN A 18 -2.46 -22.89 -5.91
C GLN A 18 -2.70 -24.11 -5.02
N SER A 19 -1.68 -24.95 -4.84
CA SER A 19 -1.75 -26.13 -3.95
C SER A 19 -1.96 -25.72 -2.49
N ILE A 20 -1.30 -24.64 -2.04
CA ILE A 20 -1.49 -24.08 -0.69
C ILE A 20 -2.91 -23.52 -0.56
N CYS A 21 -3.44 -22.76 -1.52
CA CYS A 21 -4.80 -22.21 -1.47
C CYS A 21 -5.88 -23.30 -1.39
N GLN A 22 -5.65 -24.45 -2.02
CA GLN A 22 -6.55 -25.61 -1.92
C GLN A 22 -6.49 -26.30 -0.55
N LYS A 23 -5.33 -26.29 0.12
CA LYS A 23 -5.10 -26.96 1.41
C LYS A 23 -4.30 -26.07 2.37
N PRO A 24 -4.84 -24.91 2.79
CA PRO A 24 -4.04 -23.88 3.48
C PRO A 24 -3.44 -24.36 4.80
N LYS A 25 -4.12 -25.30 5.48
CA LYS A 25 -3.67 -25.90 6.73
C LYS A 25 -2.29 -26.56 6.64
N VAL A 26 -1.80 -26.94 5.45
CA VAL A 26 -0.45 -27.52 5.28
C VAL A 26 0.66 -26.52 5.60
N ILE A 27 0.38 -25.21 5.48
CA ILE A 27 1.32 -24.14 5.83
C ILE A 27 0.84 -23.41 7.09
N PHE A 28 -0.40 -22.91 7.10
CA PHE A 28 -0.94 -22.04 8.17
C PHE A 28 -1.02 -22.69 9.56
N ASN A 29 -0.95 -24.02 9.67
CA ASN A 29 -0.92 -24.70 10.98
C ASN A 29 0.49 -25.13 11.40
N THR A 30 1.52 -24.69 10.69
CA THR A 30 2.90 -25.11 10.91
C THR A 30 3.79 -23.91 11.18
N GLN A 31 4.93 -24.15 11.83
CA GLN A 31 5.96 -23.12 12.02
C GLN A 31 6.51 -22.56 10.70
N TYR A 32 6.39 -23.30 9.59
CA TYR A 32 6.85 -22.86 8.28
C TYR A 32 6.11 -21.62 7.78
N PHE A 33 4.88 -21.39 8.27
CA PHE A 33 4.16 -20.16 7.98
C PHE A 33 4.97 -18.92 8.42
N TYR A 34 5.59 -18.98 9.60
CA TYR A 34 6.35 -17.85 10.16
C TYR A 34 7.61 -17.53 9.35
N CYS A 35 8.11 -18.49 8.56
CA CYS A 35 9.27 -18.33 7.69
C CYS A 35 8.91 -17.87 6.27
N LEU A 36 7.63 -17.64 5.97
CA LEU A 36 7.22 -17.20 4.64
C LEU A 36 7.81 -15.83 4.30
N PRO A 37 8.39 -15.66 3.11
CA PRO A 37 8.80 -14.35 2.61
C PRO A 37 7.61 -13.38 2.51
N PRO A 38 7.81 -12.07 2.76
CA PRO A 38 6.76 -11.06 2.74
C PRO A 38 5.87 -11.06 1.48
N ASN A 39 6.48 -11.25 0.30
CA ASN A 39 5.79 -11.28 -1.00
C ASN A 39 4.92 -12.54 -1.19
N VAL A 40 5.38 -13.69 -0.69
CA VAL A 40 4.62 -14.94 -0.75
C VAL A 40 3.42 -14.86 0.19
N LEU A 41 3.64 -14.35 1.41
CA LEU A 41 2.56 -14.12 2.37
C LEU A 41 1.50 -13.17 1.80
N GLU A 42 1.92 -12.05 1.22
CA GLU A 42 1.01 -11.08 0.59
C GLU A 42 0.19 -11.73 -0.52
N THR A 43 0.83 -12.53 -1.37
CA THR A 43 0.16 -13.23 -2.47
C THR A 43 -0.84 -14.26 -1.95
N LEU A 44 -0.52 -14.99 -0.88
CA LEU A 44 -1.44 -15.95 -0.28
C LEU A 44 -2.67 -15.27 0.32
N ILE A 45 -2.49 -14.20 1.09
CA ILE A 45 -3.61 -13.51 1.78
C ILE A 45 -4.53 -12.79 0.78
N LYS A 46 -3.99 -12.25 -0.34
CA LYS A 46 -4.78 -11.56 -1.38
C LYS A 46 -5.73 -12.47 -2.16
N ARG A 47 -5.53 -13.79 -2.11
CA ARG A 47 -6.23 -14.72 -3.00
C ARG A 47 -7.61 -15.07 -2.48
N GLU A 48 -8.62 -14.80 -3.30
CA GLU A 48 -10.02 -15.16 -3.02
C GLU A 48 -10.26 -16.68 -2.96
N ASP A 49 -9.41 -17.49 -3.58
CA ASP A 49 -9.51 -18.95 -3.56
C ASP A 49 -8.80 -19.60 -2.35
N LEU A 50 -8.24 -18.79 -1.43
CA LEU A 50 -7.71 -19.26 -0.16
C LEU A 50 -8.86 -19.74 0.74
N LYS A 51 -9.05 -21.06 0.85
CA LYS A 51 -10.13 -21.66 1.65
C LYS A 51 -9.82 -21.68 3.16
N LEU A 52 -9.68 -20.50 3.76
CA LEU A 52 -9.36 -20.34 5.18
C LEU A 52 -10.20 -19.20 5.78
N ASP A 53 -10.70 -19.39 7.00
CA ASP A 53 -11.49 -18.36 7.69
C ASP A 53 -10.61 -17.15 8.01
N GLU A 54 -11.16 -15.95 7.82
CA GLU A 54 -10.49 -14.66 8.05
C GLU A 54 -9.86 -14.55 9.45
N ILE A 55 -10.51 -15.13 10.46
CA ILE A 55 -9.97 -15.14 11.81
C ILE A 55 -8.66 -15.93 11.92
N ILE A 56 -8.54 -17.04 11.19
CA ILE A 56 -7.34 -17.86 11.20
C ILE A 56 -6.21 -17.15 10.44
N ILE A 57 -6.55 -16.42 9.37
CA ILE A 57 -5.59 -15.56 8.65
C ILE A 57 -5.05 -14.49 9.60
N TRP A 58 -5.93 -13.78 10.32
CA TRP A 58 -5.57 -12.77 11.32
C TRP A 58 -4.64 -13.32 12.41
N GLU A 59 -5.03 -14.42 13.08
CA GLU A 59 -4.24 -15.01 14.16
C GLU A 59 -2.83 -15.42 13.70
N ASN A 60 -2.72 -15.95 12.48
CA ASN A 60 -1.44 -16.33 11.90
C ASN A 60 -0.61 -15.11 11.51
N LEU A 61 -1.23 -14.09 10.91
CA LEU A 61 -0.55 -12.87 10.51
C LEU A 61 0.07 -12.14 11.72
N VAL A 62 -0.68 -12.00 12.82
CA VAL A 62 -0.14 -11.42 14.07
C VAL A 62 1.07 -12.21 14.56
N LYS A 63 0.98 -13.55 14.58
CA LYS A 63 2.10 -14.41 14.96
C LYS A 63 3.30 -14.28 14.03
N TRP A 64 3.07 -14.15 12.72
CA TRP A 64 4.12 -13.90 11.75
C TRP A 64 4.80 -12.55 12.00
N CYS A 65 4.06 -11.46 12.22
CA CYS A 65 4.64 -10.16 12.53
C CYS A 65 5.49 -10.21 13.81
N VAL A 66 5.00 -10.88 14.86
CA VAL A 66 5.75 -11.09 16.10
C VAL A 66 7.02 -11.90 15.85
N TYR A 67 6.93 -12.98 15.08
CA TYR A 67 8.08 -13.81 14.73
C TYR A 67 9.13 -13.03 13.95
N GLN A 68 8.72 -12.24 12.95
CA GLN A 68 9.64 -11.38 12.18
C GLN A 68 10.30 -10.30 13.06
N CYS A 69 9.61 -9.81 14.09
CA CYS A 69 10.16 -8.86 15.05
C CYS A 69 11.21 -9.50 15.97
N LYS A 70 10.92 -10.71 16.49
CA LYS A 70 11.75 -11.40 17.50
C LYS A 70 12.69 -12.46 16.95
N TYR A 71 12.74 -12.68 15.63
CA TYR A 71 13.52 -13.75 14.99
C TYR A 71 15.02 -13.76 15.39
N PHE A 72 15.55 -12.63 15.83
CA PHE A 72 16.95 -12.46 16.24
C PHE A 72 17.18 -12.58 17.75
N GLU A 73 16.12 -12.63 18.56
CA GLU A 73 16.20 -12.86 19.99
C GLU A 73 15.99 -14.36 20.22
N ASN A 74 17.02 -15.07 20.68
CA ASN A 74 17.00 -16.53 20.94
C ASN A 74 16.09 -16.90 22.13
N ASP A 75 14.86 -16.39 22.16
CA ASP A 75 13.91 -16.59 23.24
C ASP A 75 12.96 -17.75 22.91
N LYS A 76 12.74 -18.62 23.89
CA LYS A 76 11.90 -19.82 23.75
C LYS A 76 10.42 -19.52 23.85
N ASP A 77 10.04 -18.27 24.17
CA ASP A 77 8.64 -17.87 24.32
C ASP A 77 8.32 -16.61 23.50
N ILE A 78 8.55 -16.69 22.18
CA ILE A 78 8.36 -15.61 21.19
C ILE A 78 6.96 -14.95 21.30
N PHE A 79 5.95 -15.70 21.73
CA PHE A 79 4.56 -15.24 21.84
C PHE A 79 4.15 -14.72 23.22
N THR A 80 5.08 -14.61 24.18
CA THR A 80 4.79 -13.95 25.46
C THR A 80 4.58 -12.45 25.27
N ILE A 81 3.48 -11.96 25.87
CA ILE A 81 2.89 -10.63 25.68
C ILE A 81 3.61 -9.58 26.55
N ASN A 82 4.94 -9.59 26.56
CA ASN A 82 5.75 -8.53 27.16
C ASN A 82 6.55 -7.88 26.04
N PHE A 83 5.89 -7.09 25.21
CA PHE A 83 6.54 -6.32 24.14
C PHE A 83 6.93 -4.94 24.67
N SER A 84 8.14 -4.51 24.35
CA SER A 84 8.55 -3.11 24.48
C SER A 84 7.79 -2.23 23.48
N ASP A 85 7.75 -0.91 23.74
CA ASP A 85 7.13 0.05 22.82
C ASP A 85 7.75 0.00 21.41
N ILE A 86 9.05 -0.30 21.31
CA ILE A 86 9.78 -0.44 20.05
C ILE A 86 9.29 -1.66 19.26
N GLU A 87 9.14 -2.80 19.92
CA GLU A 87 8.60 -4.03 19.30
C GLU A 87 7.16 -3.82 18.87
N ILE A 88 6.32 -3.20 19.72
CA ILE A 88 4.94 -2.86 19.39
C ILE A 88 4.87 -1.99 18.13
N ASN A 89 5.70 -0.94 18.05
CA ASN A 89 5.75 -0.08 16.88
C ASN A 89 6.28 -0.81 15.64
N THR A 90 7.22 -1.73 15.80
CA THR A 90 7.75 -2.55 14.70
C THR A 90 6.68 -3.48 14.14
N ILE A 91 5.96 -4.19 15.01
CA ILE A 91 4.84 -5.06 14.65
C ILE A 91 3.75 -4.25 13.95
N LYS A 92 3.37 -3.07 14.46
CA LYS A 92 2.40 -2.16 13.83
C LYS A 92 2.79 -1.83 12.39
N ASN A 93 4.01 -1.33 12.19
CA ASN A 93 4.50 -0.95 10.87
C ASN A 93 4.51 -2.12 9.88
N THR A 94 4.88 -3.31 10.33
CA THR A 94 4.85 -4.50 9.47
C THR A 94 3.41 -4.92 9.14
N LEU A 95 2.53 -4.91 10.15
CA LEU A 95 1.12 -5.29 10.02
C LEU A 95 0.34 -4.35 9.09
N GLU A 96 0.67 -3.05 9.07
CA GLU A 96 0.03 -2.05 8.20
C GLU A 96 0.03 -2.42 6.71
N ASN A 97 1.04 -3.18 6.24
CA ASN A 97 1.11 -3.63 4.84
C ASN A 97 0.06 -4.70 4.49
N TYR A 98 -0.44 -5.42 5.50
CA TYR A 98 -1.31 -6.58 5.34
C TYR A 98 -2.71 -6.35 5.91
N ILE A 99 -2.87 -5.36 6.78
CA ILE A 99 -4.09 -5.20 7.59
C ILE A 99 -5.34 -5.00 6.72
N TYR A 100 -5.21 -4.30 5.60
CA TYR A 100 -6.29 -4.04 4.66
C TYR A 100 -6.61 -5.23 3.74
N LEU A 101 -5.83 -6.31 3.82
CA LEU A 101 -6.09 -7.55 3.09
C LEU A 101 -7.02 -8.49 3.86
N ILE A 102 -7.25 -8.23 5.15
CA ILE A 102 -8.10 -9.06 6.02
C ILE A 102 -9.53 -8.52 5.97
N ASN A 103 -10.48 -9.40 5.69
CA ASN A 103 -11.89 -9.05 5.74
C ASN A 103 -12.43 -9.21 7.17
N PHE A 104 -12.24 -8.17 7.99
CA PHE A 104 -12.74 -8.14 9.38
C PHE A 104 -14.27 -8.24 9.51
N GLN A 105 -15.03 -7.96 8.44
CA GLN A 105 -16.48 -8.17 8.43
C GLN A 105 -16.83 -9.66 8.32
N GLY A 106 -15.95 -10.47 7.73
CA GLY A 106 -16.06 -11.93 7.67
C GLY A 106 -15.71 -12.64 8.98
N ILE A 107 -15.21 -11.94 9.99
CA ILE A 107 -14.91 -12.48 11.31
C ILE A 107 -16.16 -12.41 12.18
N SER A 108 -16.48 -13.46 12.95
CA SER A 108 -17.64 -13.41 13.85
C SER A 108 -17.44 -12.37 14.97
N ALA A 109 -18.51 -11.71 15.43
CA ALA A 109 -18.41 -10.75 16.54
C ALA A 109 -17.77 -11.37 17.81
N ARG A 110 -18.03 -12.66 18.05
CA ARG A 110 -17.41 -13.42 19.15
C ARG A 110 -15.90 -13.55 18.96
N ASP A 111 -15.45 -13.92 17.77
CA ASP A 111 -14.02 -14.05 17.48
C ASP A 111 -13.33 -12.68 17.45
N PHE A 112 -13.99 -11.66 16.93
CA PHE A 112 -13.50 -10.29 16.96
C PHE A 112 -13.20 -9.84 18.41
N ILE A 113 -14.16 -10.01 19.33
CA ILE A 113 -13.98 -9.66 20.74
C ILE A 113 -12.88 -10.49 21.42
N ASN A 114 -12.79 -11.79 21.15
CA ASN A 114 -11.88 -12.67 21.87
C ASN A 114 -10.47 -12.72 21.28
N LYS A 115 -10.29 -12.41 20.00
CA LYS A 115 -9.04 -12.68 19.26
C LYS A 115 -8.51 -11.49 18.48
N VAL A 116 -9.34 -10.50 18.14
CA VAL A 116 -8.89 -9.27 17.45
C VAL A 116 -8.70 -8.14 18.45
N MET A 117 -9.70 -7.90 19.32
CA MET A 117 -9.67 -6.84 20.33
C MET A 117 -8.48 -6.90 21.31
N PRO A 118 -7.96 -8.07 21.74
CA PRO A 118 -6.75 -8.11 22.57
C PRO A 118 -5.51 -7.45 21.92
N TYR A 119 -5.52 -7.31 20.59
CA TYR A 119 -4.45 -6.68 19.81
C TYR A 119 -4.90 -5.34 19.22
N GLU A 120 -5.95 -4.72 19.77
CA GLU A 120 -6.54 -3.48 19.23
C GLU A 120 -5.54 -2.33 19.09
N GLU A 121 -4.48 -2.35 19.89
CA GLU A 121 -3.42 -1.34 19.85
C GLU A 121 -2.64 -1.40 18.53
N LEU A 122 -2.55 -2.59 17.91
CA LEU A 122 -1.88 -2.84 16.64
C LEU A 122 -2.68 -2.33 15.43
N LEU A 123 -3.97 -2.03 15.61
CA LEU A 123 -4.86 -1.62 14.52
C LEU A 123 -4.82 -0.10 14.30
N PRO A 124 -4.83 0.37 13.03
CA PRO A 124 -5.05 1.78 12.73
C PRO A 124 -6.37 2.27 13.34
N ARG A 125 -6.37 3.48 13.90
CA ARG A 125 -7.51 4.05 14.64
C ARG A 125 -8.81 4.05 13.81
N GLU A 126 -8.74 4.48 12.56
CA GLU A 126 -9.93 4.54 11.68
C GLU A 126 -10.46 3.14 11.38
N LEU A 127 -9.57 2.19 11.06
CA LEU A 127 -9.97 0.80 10.81
C LEU A 127 -10.63 0.18 12.04
N LYS A 128 -10.06 0.38 13.24
CA LYS A 128 -10.66 -0.09 14.49
C LYS A 128 -12.09 0.43 14.67
N LYS A 129 -12.30 1.73 14.42
CA LYS A 129 -13.61 2.37 14.54
C LYS A 129 -14.63 1.77 13.57
N ASP A 130 -14.23 1.50 12.34
CA ASP A 130 -15.11 0.93 11.33
C ASP A 130 -15.49 -0.52 11.65
N ILE A 131 -14.52 -1.33 12.09
CA ILE A 131 -14.77 -2.72 12.50
C ILE A 131 -15.67 -2.76 13.75
N LEU A 132 -15.43 -1.88 14.73
CA LEU A 132 -16.27 -1.77 15.92
C LEU A 132 -17.72 -1.40 15.58
N ARG A 133 -17.92 -0.43 14.68
CA ARG A 133 -19.26 -0.06 14.21
C ARG A 133 -19.99 -1.25 13.60
N TYR A 134 -19.31 -2.01 12.73
CA TYR A 134 -19.88 -3.19 12.09
C TYR A 134 -20.32 -4.26 13.10
N HIS A 135 -19.47 -4.59 14.08
CA HIS A 135 -19.73 -5.69 15.02
C HIS A 135 -20.60 -5.30 16.23
N MET A 136 -20.62 -4.02 16.63
CA MET A 136 -21.31 -3.56 17.85
C MET A 136 -22.60 -2.78 17.58
N LEU A 137 -22.81 -2.26 16.36
CA LEU A 137 -24.02 -1.53 15.96
C LEU A 137 -24.60 -2.13 14.66
N PRO A 138 -25.09 -3.38 14.68
CA PRO A 138 -25.75 -3.97 13.51
C PRO A 138 -27.07 -3.21 13.25
N GLY A 139 -27.04 -2.26 12.31
CA GLY A 139 -28.20 -1.44 11.93
C GLY A 139 -27.91 0.03 11.64
N VAL A 140 -26.70 0.53 11.95
CA VAL A 140 -26.25 1.82 11.42
C VAL A 140 -25.41 1.50 10.19
N GLU A 141 -26.03 1.59 9.01
CA GLU A 141 -25.31 1.45 7.75
C GLU A 141 -24.10 2.39 7.74
N SER A 142 -22.96 1.86 7.29
CA SER A 142 -21.84 2.71 6.86
C SER A 142 -22.38 3.80 5.93
N PRO A 143 -21.91 5.06 6.03
CA PRO A 143 -22.31 6.11 5.10
C PRO A 143 -22.02 5.77 3.61
N ASP A 144 -21.32 4.65 3.33
CA ASP A 144 -20.95 4.19 2.00
C ASP A 144 -21.77 3.00 1.47
N SER A 145 -22.84 2.56 2.13
CA SER A 145 -23.78 1.58 1.55
C SER A 145 -24.88 2.31 0.75
N PRO A 146 -25.14 1.96 -0.53
CA PRO A 146 -26.08 2.69 -1.37
C PRO A 146 -27.52 2.33 -1.02
N SER A 147 -28.09 3.02 -0.03
CA SER A 147 -29.54 3.05 0.17
C SER A 147 -30.18 4.00 -0.85
N SER A 148 -31.06 3.41 -1.67
CA SER A 148 -31.89 4.09 -2.66
C SER A 148 -32.65 5.26 -2.03
N ASN A 149 -32.62 6.40 -2.72
CA ASN A 149 -33.42 7.61 -2.49
C ASN A 149 -32.79 8.60 -1.50
N ASN A 150 -31.79 9.35 -1.98
CA ASN A 150 -31.73 10.80 -1.86
C ASN A 150 -30.58 11.30 -2.75
N THR A 151 -30.87 12.14 -3.72
CA THR A 151 -29.88 12.73 -4.64
C THR A 151 -29.04 13.76 -3.89
N PRO A 152 -27.71 13.58 -3.74
CA PRO A 152 -26.84 14.63 -3.23
C PRO A 152 -26.32 15.47 -4.39
N GLU A 153 -26.32 16.79 -4.22
CA GLU A 153 -25.64 17.74 -5.11
C GLU A 153 -24.15 17.39 -5.27
N PRO A 154 -23.54 17.63 -6.45
CA PRO A 154 -22.14 17.30 -6.66
C PRO A 154 -21.23 18.20 -5.81
N PRO A 155 -20.11 17.68 -5.26
CA PRO A 155 -19.12 18.50 -4.61
C PRO A 155 -18.53 19.52 -5.59
N GLN A 156 -18.45 20.78 -5.16
CA GLN A 156 -17.87 21.86 -5.95
C GLN A 156 -16.43 21.51 -6.33
N SER A 157 -16.20 21.42 -7.65
CA SER A 157 -14.90 21.16 -8.27
C SER A 157 -13.87 22.26 -7.96
N PRO A 158 -12.55 21.93 -7.95
CA PRO A 158 -11.51 22.94 -7.87
C PRO A 158 -11.67 23.93 -9.03
N THR A 159 -11.57 25.22 -8.71
CA THR A 159 -11.76 26.31 -9.66
C THR A 159 -10.88 26.14 -10.89
N ALA A 160 -11.55 25.99 -12.04
CA ALA A 160 -10.92 25.87 -13.35
C ALA A 160 -10.11 27.14 -13.68
N SER A 161 -8.85 26.95 -14.08
CA SER A 161 -8.17 27.92 -14.93
C SER A 161 -8.31 27.48 -16.38
N LEU A 162 -8.59 28.46 -17.23
CA LEU A 162 -8.93 28.37 -18.65
C LEU A 162 -8.01 27.37 -19.40
N ASN A 163 -8.61 26.47 -20.19
CA ASN A 163 -8.00 25.49 -21.12
C ASN A 163 -7.86 24.02 -20.65
N GLY A 164 -8.59 23.58 -19.63
CA GLY A 164 -8.75 22.14 -19.35
C GLY A 164 -7.50 21.44 -18.82
N ALA A 165 -6.62 22.20 -18.16
CA ALA A 165 -5.43 21.70 -17.48
C ALA A 165 -5.64 21.73 -15.96
N TYR A 166 -5.33 20.62 -15.30
CA TYR A 166 -5.27 20.58 -13.84
C TYR A 166 -3.86 21.00 -13.41
N ARG A 167 -3.76 22.07 -12.62
CA ARG A 167 -2.51 22.57 -12.03
C ARG A 167 -2.48 22.17 -10.57
N PHE A 168 -1.43 21.47 -10.16
CA PHE A 168 -1.21 21.15 -8.76
C PHE A 168 -0.23 22.18 -8.17
N GLU A 169 -0.58 22.75 -7.02
CA GLU A 169 0.32 23.61 -6.23
C GLU A 169 0.74 22.83 -4.99
N PHE A 170 2.05 22.70 -4.78
CA PHE A 170 2.61 22.05 -3.60
C PHE A 170 3.09 23.10 -2.60
N ASP A 171 2.83 22.85 -1.32
CA ASP A 171 3.44 23.62 -0.22
C ASP A 171 4.97 23.42 -0.23
N GLN A 172 5.71 24.49 0.02
CA GLN A 172 7.18 24.57 -0.08
C GLN A 172 7.90 23.59 0.86
N SER A 173 7.19 23.02 1.84
CA SER A 173 7.69 22.01 2.76
C SER A 173 7.91 20.62 2.12
N PHE A 174 7.40 20.37 0.91
CA PHE A 174 7.30 19.00 0.35
C PHE A 174 8.46 18.57 -0.58
N THR A 175 9.28 19.48 -1.12
CA THR A 175 10.09 19.18 -2.31
C THR A 175 11.59 19.43 -2.14
N ARG A 176 12.35 18.44 -1.65
CA ARG A 176 13.83 18.49 -1.69
C ARG A 176 14.44 18.33 -3.10
N ARG A 177 13.64 18.29 -4.17
CA ARG A 177 14.10 18.06 -5.57
C ARG A 177 13.49 19.00 -6.62
N VAL A 178 12.59 19.90 -6.23
CA VAL A 178 11.90 20.80 -7.18
C VAL A 178 12.49 22.19 -7.03
N ILE A 179 13.24 22.64 -8.03
CA ILE A 179 13.91 23.95 -8.06
C ILE A 179 12.87 25.06 -8.23
N ARG A 180 11.84 24.82 -9.06
CA ARG A 180 10.74 25.76 -9.32
C ARG A 180 9.38 25.09 -9.07
N PRO A 181 8.77 25.24 -7.88
CA PRO A 181 7.59 24.47 -7.49
C PRO A 181 6.32 24.87 -8.25
N LYS A 182 6.16 26.14 -8.61
CA LYS A 182 4.95 26.63 -9.28
C LYS A 182 4.81 26.01 -10.67
N GLY A 183 3.76 25.22 -10.87
CA GLY A 183 3.49 24.57 -12.17
C GLY A 183 4.45 23.42 -12.52
N SER A 184 5.24 22.95 -11.55
CA SER A 184 6.17 21.81 -11.72
C SER A 184 5.49 20.49 -12.02
N ILE A 185 4.20 20.33 -11.68
CA ILE A 185 3.39 19.17 -12.06
C ILE A 185 2.04 19.65 -12.59
N ARG A 186 1.70 19.19 -13.80
CA ARG A 186 0.48 19.54 -14.51
C ARG A 186 -0.11 18.31 -15.19
N CYS A 187 -1.40 18.34 -15.49
CA CYS A 187 -2.04 17.33 -16.32
C CYS A 187 -2.81 18.01 -17.45
N PHE A 188 -2.52 17.63 -18.71
CA PHE A 188 -3.19 18.15 -19.90
C PHE A 188 -3.93 17.04 -20.63
N LYS A 189 -5.14 17.36 -21.11
CA LYS A 189 -5.93 16.46 -21.95
C LYS A 189 -5.16 16.12 -23.24
N GLY A 190 -4.82 14.84 -23.41
CA GLY A 190 -4.08 14.31 -24.56
C GLY A 190 -2.57 14.16 -24.36
N TRP A 191 -1.99 14.73 -23.29
CA TRP A 191 -0.55 14.64 -22.99
C TRP A 191 -0.28 13.96 -21.64
N GLY A 192 -1.31 13.82 -20.80
CA GLY A 192 -1.20 13.15 -19.50
C GLY A 192 -0.42 13.99 -18.48
N PRO A 193 0.30 13.35 -17.53
CA PRO A 193 1.11 14.05 -16.54
C PRO A 193 2.35 14.70 -17.18
N ILE A 194 2.57 15.97 -16.85
CA ILE A 194 3.70 16.78 -17.30
C ILE A 194 4.46 17.27 -16.08
N PHE A 195 5.79 17.12 -16.12
CA PHE A 195 6.71 17.64 -15.12
C PHE A 195 7.47 18.83 -15.71
N GLY A 196 7.50 19.95 -14.99
CA GLY A 196 8.14 21.20 -15.39
C GLY A 196 7.19 22.28 -15.89
N ASP A 197 7.64 23.55 -15.87
CA ASP A 197 6.90 24.73 -16.35
C ASP A 197 7.36 25.19 -17.73
N LEU A 198 6.44 25.73 -18.53
CA LEU A 198 6.69 26.20 -19.91
C LEU A 198 7.47 27.53 -19.99
N ASN A 199 7.66 28.23 -18.87
CA ASN A 199 8.24 29.58 -18.83
C ASN A 199 9.78 29.63 -19.01
N GLY A 200 10.37 28.70 -19.76
CA GLY A 200 11.83 28.64 -19.97
C GLY A 200 12.32 27.55 -20.93
N ASP A 201 11.55 27.28 -21.99
CA ASP A 201 11.97 26.54 -23.21
C ASP A 201 11.61 25.05 -23.37
N SER A 202 11.14 24.31 -22.35
CA SER A 202 10.46 22.99 -22.50
C SER A 202 10.10 22.39 -21.12
N ASN A 203 9.34 21.28 -21.10
CA ASN A 203 9.01 20.53 -19.88
C ASN A 203 10.16 19.59 -19.49
N ASP A 204 10.44 19.49 -18.19
CA ASP A 204 11.41 18.53 -17.61
C ASP A 204 11.11 17.08 -18.01
N LEU A 205 9.83 16.72 -18.07
CA LEU A 205 9.37 15.45 -18.63
C LEU A 205 7.94 15.58 -19.16
N ALA A 206 7.73 15.23 -20.42
CA ALA A 206 6.40 15.19 -21.02
C ALA A 206 6.28 14.05 -22.03
N MET A 207 5.07 13.52 -22.15
CA MET A 207 4.69 12.59 -23.22
C MET A 207 3.74 13.30 -24.18
N THR A 208 4.03 13.20 -25.47
CA THR A 208 3.10 13.67 -26.52
C THR A 208 1.94 12.68 -26.71
N ASN A 209 0.87 13.13 -27.35
CA ASN A 209 -0.25 12.26 -27.75
C ASN A 209 0.13 11.13 -28.73
N LEU A 210 1.34 11.16 -29.29
CA LEU A 210 1.90 10.12 -30.16
C LEU A 210 2.80 9.12 -29.40
N GLY A 211 2.89 9.23 -28.07
CA GLY A 211 3.69 8.33 -27.23
C GLY A 211 5.20 8.65 -27.23
N ASN A 212 5.63 9.75 -27.84
CA ASN A 212 7.03 10.19 -27.76
C ASN A 212 7.29 10.93 -26.45
N TRP A 213 8.35 10.56 -25.76
CA TRP A 213 8.80 11.20 -24.53
C TRP A 213 9.90 12.22 -24.82
N SER A 214 9.81 13.36 -24.15
CA SER A 214 10.82 14.42 -24.20
C SER A 214 11.18 14.93 -22.82
N SER A 215 12.44 15.31 -22.65
CA SER A 215 12.96 15.89 -21.41
C SER A 215 13.79 17.14 -21.69
N SER A 216 13.64 18.16 -20.85
CA SER A 216 14.47 19.37 -20.84
C SER A 216 14.51 19.95 -19.44
N SER A 217 15.62 19.76 -18.72
CA SER A 217 15.76 20.16 -17.33
C SER A 217 15.61 21.68 -17.12
N GLY A 218 14.70 22.10 -16.26
CA GLY A 218 14.48 23.51 -15.88
C GLY A 218 13.79 23.71 -14.53
N SER A 219 12.84 22.84 -14.16
CA SER A 219 12.13 22.90 -12.87
C SER A 219 12.61 21.86 -11.87
N TYR A 220 13.32 20.83 -12.36
CA TYR A 220 13.94 19.75 -11.59
C TYR A 220 15.45 19.71 -11.88
N GLU A 221 16.21 19.08 -10.98
CA GLU A 221 17.63 18.82 -11.21
C GLU A 221 17.85 17.92 -12.43
N ASN A 222 18.90 18.20 -13.20
CA ASN A 222 19.25 17.36 -14.35
C ASN A 222 19.77 16.00 -13.87
N VAL A 223 18.97 14.96 -14.08
CA VAL A 223 19.28 13.56 -13.72
C VAL A 223 19.75 12.73 -14.92
N GLY A 224 20.06 13.36 -16.06
CA GLY A 224 20.63 12.69 -17.23
C GLY A 224 19.63 11.97 -18.13
N ILE A 225 18.35 12.35 -18.10
CA ILE A 225 17.33 11.80 -19.01
C ILE A 225 17.60 12.32 -20.44
N PRO A 226 17.59 11.46 -21.47
CA PRO A 226 17.75 11.90 -22.86
C PRO A 226 16.64 12.86 -23.29
N ASN A 227 16.98 13.84 -24.12
CA ASN A 227 16.00 14.85 -24.57
C ASN A 227 14.84 14.25 -25.40
N HIS A 228 15.08 13.13 -26.08
CA HIS A 228 14.10 12.39 -26.87
C HIS A 228 14.33 10.90 -26.66
N PHE A 229 13.29 10.18 -26.24
CA PHE A 229 13.37 8.73 -26.02
C PHE A 229 12.00 8.06 -26.18
N LYS A 230 12.03 6.74 -26.36
CA LYS A 230 10.84 5.91 -26.30
C LYS A 230 10.86 5.12 -25.00
N VAL A 231 9.69 4.97 -24.41
CA VAL A 231 9.48 4.14 -23.22
C VAL A 231 8.55 3.03 -23.67
N GLU A 232 9.03 1.79 -23.60
CA GLU A 232 8.25 0.61 -23.99
C GLU A 232 7.37 0.13 -22.82
N GLU A 233 7.84 0.30 -21.59
CA GLU A 233 7.16 -0.14 -20.35
C GLU A 233 7.36 0.90 -19.23
N TRP A 234 6.31 1.19 -18.45
CA TRP A 234 6.38 2.08 -17.29
C TRP A 234 5.43 1.64 -16.18
N GLU A 235 5.81 1.92 -14.94
CA GLU A 235 5.02 1.64 -13.73
C GLU A 235 4.88 2.92 -12.88
N VAL A 236 3.75 3.08 -12.20
CA VAL A 236 3.49 4.21 -11.29
C VAL A 236 3.43 3.72 -9.86
N PHE A 237 4.25 4.32 -9.00
CA PHE A 237 4.32 3.98 -7.57
C PHE A 237 3.90 5.17 -6.70
N GLN A 238 3.14 4.89 -5.65
CA GLN A 238 2.82 5.86 -4.61
C GLN A 238 3.87 5.82 -3.50
N ILE A 239 4.65 6.90 -3.34
CA ILE A 239 5.64 7.00 -2.26
C ILE A 239 5.01 7.68 -1.04
N LYS A 240 4.89 6.96 0.08
CA LYS A 240 4.50 7.51 1.39
C LYS A 240 5.76 7.74 2.24
N LYS A 241 6.08 8.99 2.58
CA LYS A 241 7.22 9.29 3.48
C LYS A 241 6.91 8.84 4.90
N LYS A 242 7.82 8.09 5.51
CA LYS A 242 7.84 7.85 6.96
C LYS A 242 8.51 9.06 7.62
N LYS A 243 7.89 9.67 8.64
CA LYS A 243 8.50 10.77 9.41
C LYS A 243 9.60 10.17 10.31
N GLU A 244 10.86 10.50 10.05
CA GLU A 244 11.93 10.33 11.02
C GLU A 244 11.97 11.55 11.93
N TYR A 245 11.91 11.33 13.24
CA TYR A 245 12.19 12.38 14.22
C TYR A 245 13.71 12.44 14.40
N GLU A 246 14.34 13.48 13.84
CA GLU A 246 15.73 13.81 14.19
C GLU A 246 15.76 14.22 15.66
N LEU A 247 16.35 13.36 16.50
CA LEU A 247 16.86 13.75 17.81
C LEU A 247 18.00 14.74 17.57
N LEU A 248 17.72 16.04 17.64
CA LEU A 248 18.78 17.03 17.84
C LEU A 248 19.42 16.76 19.20
N GLY A 249 20.61 16.18 19.15
CA GLY A 249 21.50 16.01 20.26
C GLY A 249 21.97 17.36 20.81
N ILE A 250 22.20 17.34 22.11
CA ILE A 250 23.10 18.21 22.85
C ILE A 250 24.50 18.12 22.23
#